data_AF-A0A433A633-F1
#
_entry.id   AF-A0A433A633-F1
#
_cell.length_a   1.000
_cell.length_b   1.000
_cell.length_c   1.000
_cell.angle_alpha   90.00
_cell.angle_beta   90.00
_cell.angle_gamma   90.00
#
_symmetry.space_group_name_H-M   'P 1'
#
loop_
_entity.id
_entity.type
_entity.pdbx_description
1 polymer ?
#
loop_
_entity_poly.entity_id
_entity_poly.type
_entity_poly.pdbx_seq_one_letter_code
_entity_poly.pdbx_strand_id
1 'polypeptide(L)'
;MRRVIAVLGLILAFALPALALAKPAKEKPPKPFQNVEELLKWINGYRKNPEPKRLPEAVKAMAAFGTPRDSDQSGVYVGFVAGVLGANPDMASDLITKMFPLPPEDQVLIVKAIAYSGLPRWRNTMTAFVERMPARRVLIDKYVFGNKPTLTEISVKDDASVIDLNWGYFFATGWEAPVRRIVATLELAEEKDKVDLLTTGAMAKWTLAQNAARNEDLLVMLKKISSDADPKVRKPLGEVIDAAETQELGKLRKDALASIDELKTKGPESLRNYNWWGQAGQTVFALGCVAAGVMGQVEFGIPCVVGGAASTAALKYLAPSQ
;
A
#
# COMPACT_ATOMS: atom_id res chain seq x y z
N MET A 1 85.95 11.14 -38.27
CA MET A 1 86.81 11.05 -37.07
C MET A 1 85.94 10.84 -35.84
N ARG A 2 86.23 9.79 -35.05
CA ARG A 2 85.97 9.57 -33.60
C ARG A 2 84.60 10.02 -33.03
N ARG A 3 83.67 9.09 -32.78
CA ARG A 3 83.45 8.37 -31.50
C ARG A 3 83.40 9.28 -30.26
N VAL A 4 82.21 9.46 -29.67
CA VAL A 4 82.01 9.43 -28.20
C VAL A 4 80.66 8.77 -27.92
N ILE A 5 80.70 7.79 -27.02
CA ILE A 5 79.60 6.98 -26.47
C ILE A 5 79.24 7.54 -25.08
N ALA A 6 78.01 7.25 -24.64
CA ALA A 6 77.44 7.35 -23.29
C ALA A 6 76.65 8.64 -23.04
N VAL A 7 75.47 8.64 -22.42
CA VAL A 7 75.01 7.82 -21.28
C VAL A 7 73.50 7.56 -21.37
N LEU A 8 73.11 6.33 -21.04
CA LEU A 8 71.74 5.90 -20.75
C LEU A 8 71.17 6.65 -19.55
N GLY A 9 70.05 7.35 -19.73
CA GLY A 9 69.25 7.94 -18.65
C GLY A 9 67.78 7.57 -18.84
N LEU A 10 67.36 6.53 -18.13
CA LEU A 10 66.01 6.01 -18.03
C LEU A 10 65.06 7.07 -17.44
N ILE A 11 64.09 7.58 -18.21
CA ILE A 11 62.90 8.25 -17.68
C ILE A 11 61.68 7.71 -18.42
N LEU A 12 61.19 6.56 -17.96
CA LEU A 12 59.84 6.08 -18.26
C LEU A 12 58.90 6.77 -17.27
N ALA A 13 58.45 7.98 -17.59
CA ALA A 13 57.48 8.71 -16.79
C ALA A 13 56.10 8.08 -16.98
N PHE A 14 55.61 7.46 -15.90
CA PHE A 14 54.23 6.99 -15.73
C PHE A 14 53.22 8.11 -16.05
N ALA A 15 52.55 8.00 -17.19
CA ALA A 15 51.28 8.70 -17.43
C ALA A 15 50.14 7.84 -16.87
N LEU A 16 49.94 7.87 -15.55
CA LEU A 16 48.69 7.44 -14.94
C LEU A 16 47.75 8.66 -14.90
N PRO A 17 46.55 8.61 -15.52
CA PRO A 17 45.62 9.71 -15.44
C PRO A 17 45.17 9.85 -13.99
N ALA A 18 45.32 11.05 -13.44
CA ALA A 18 44.70 11.42 -12.19
C ALA A 18 43.17 11.29 -12.34
N LEU A 19 42.62 10.13 -11.99
CA LEU A 19 41.21 10.04 -11.61
C LEU A 19 41.08 10.91 -10.36
N ALA A 20 40.65 12.15 -10.58
CA ALA A 20 40.14 12.98 -9.52
C ALA A 20 39.04 12.19 -8.82
N LEU A 21 39.30 11.78 -7.58
CA LEU A 21 38.30 11.36 -6.61
C LEU A 21 37.34 12.53 -6.40
N ALA A 22 36.32 12.62 -7.26
CA ALA A 22 35.20 13.53 -7.07
C ALA A 22 34.57 13.16 -5.72
N LYS A 23 34.67 14.06 -4.75
CA LYS A 23 33.96 13.91 -3.47
C LYS A 23 32.47 13.70 -3.79
N PRO A 24 31.79 12.73 -3.18
CA PRO A 24 30.37 12.53 -3.43
C PRO A 24 29.64 13.83 -3.11
N ALA A 25 29.01 14.42 -4.13
CA ALA A 25 28.19 15.61 -3.96
C ALA A 25 27.13 15.30 -2.90
N LYS A 26 27.05 16.13 -1.86
CA LYS A 26 25.97 16.01 -0.86
C LYS A 26 24.64 16.16 -1.61
N GLU A 27 23.88 15.07 -1.70
CA GLU A 27 22.52 15.09 -2.21
C GLU A 27 21.75 16.19 -1.47
N LYS A 28 21.15 17.13 -2.21
CA LYS A 28 20.28 18.14 -1.61
C LYS A 28 19.13 17.42 -0.91
N PRO A 29 18.71 17.86 0.29
CA PRO A 29 17.58 17.25 0.96
C PRO A 29 16.35 17.31 0.05
N PRO A 30 15.56 16.22 -0.03
CA PRO A 30 14.39 16.19 -0.88
C PRO A 30 13.38 17.27 -0.45
N LYS A 31 12.66 17.82 -1.44
CA LYS A 31 11.64 18.85 -1.19
C LYS A 31 10.44 18.21 -0.49
N PRO A 32 9.94 18.80 0.62
CA PRO A 32 8.74 18.34 1.32
C PRO A 32 7.56 18.14 0.37
N PHE A 33 6.80 17.05 0.57
CA PHE A 33 5.48 16.91 -0.02
C PHE A 33 4.57 18.08 0.39
N GLN A 34 3.90 18.69 -0.59
CA GLN A 34 3.06 19.88 -0.34
C GLN A 34 1.64 19.51 0.08
N ASN A 35 1.14 18.35 -0.35
CA ASN A 35 -0.21 17.88 -0.06
C ASN A 35 -0.32 16.35 -0.22
N VAL A 36 -1.49 15.81 0.11
CA VAL A 36 -1.80 14.38 -0.01
C VAL A 36 -1.69 13.89 -1.46
N GLU A 37 -2.13 14.68 -2.44
CA GLU A 37 -2.08 14.28 -3.86
C GLU A 37 -0.65 14.03 -4.34
N GLU A 38 0.29 14.91 -3.99
CA GLU A 38 1.71 14.75 -4.32
C GLU A 38 2.31 13.49 -3.68
N LEU A 39 1.99 13.25 -2.41
CA LEU A 39 2.42 12.05 -1.68
C LEU A 39 1.88 10.78 -2.34
N LEU A 40 0.59 10.76 -2.70
CA LEU A 40 -0.03 9.61 -3.35
C LEU A 40 0.51 9.38 -4.75
N LYS A 41 0.74 10.44 -5.52
CA LYS A 41 1.38 10.34 -6.83
C LYS A 41 2.76 9.71 -6.72
N TRP A 42 3.54 10.10 -5.70
CA TRP A 42 4.84 9.50 -5.42
C TRP A 42 4.73 8.02 -5.02
N ILE A 43 3.82 7.66 -4.11
CA ILE A 43 3.58 6.25 -3.72
C ILE A 43 3.24 5.37 -4.93
N ASN A 44 2.29 5.82 -5.77
CA ASN A 44 1.86 5.07 -6.95
C ASN A 44 2.98 4.95 -8.01
N GLY A 45 3.86 5.96 -8.11
CA GLY A 45 4.98 5.98 -9.04
C GLY A 45 6.27 5.34 -8.51
N TYR A 46 6.35 5.06 -7.21
CA TYR A 46 7.59 4.74 -6.50
C TYR A 46 8.41 3.63 -7.17
N ARG A 47 7.76 2.56 -7.62
CA ARG A 47 8.45 1.40 -8.22
C ARG A 47 9.23 1.73 -9.49
N LYS A 48 8.85 2.78 -10.23
CA LYS A 48 9.53 3.15 -11.47
C LYS A 48 10.93 3.70 -11.19
N ASN A 49 11.12 4.35 -10.04
CA ASN A 49 12.39 4.87 -9.59
C ASN A 49 12.41 4.90 -8.05
N PRO A 50 12.74 3.78 -7.38
CA PRO A 50 12.65 3.69 -5.93
C PRO A 50 13.60 4.67 -5.22
N GLU A 51 13.06 5.47 -4.31
CA GLU A 51 13.80 6.46 -3.50
C GLU A 51 13.64 6.17 -2.00
N PRO A 52 14.20 5.06 -1.47
CA PRO A 52 13.95 4.65 -0.08
C PRO A 52 14.39 5.71 0.94
N LYS A 53 15.43 6.50 0.63
CA LYS A 53 15.89 7.61 1.47
C LYS A 53 14.86 8.73 1.66
N ARG A 54 13.85 8.83 0.79
CA ARG A 54 12.75 9.83 0.89
C ARG A 54 11.62 9.36 1.82
N LEU A 55 11.60 8.08 2.20
CA LEU A 55 10.59 7.51 3.10
C LEU A 55 10.41 8.29 4.42
N PRO A 56 11.46 8.77 5.12
CA PRO A 56 11.27 9.53 6.35
C PRO A 56 10.51 10.84 6.16
N GLU A 57 10.68 11.50 5.01
CA GLU A 57 9.93 12.70 4.64
C GLU A 57 8.47 12.35 4.34
N ALA A 58 8.24 11.24 3.61
CA ALA A 58 6.90 10.75 3.31
C ALA A 58 6.11 10.42 4.57
N VAL A 59 6.73 9.77 5.56
CA VAL A 59 6.10 9.46 6.86
C VAL A 59 5.72 10.73 7.63
N LYS A 60 6.58 11.75 7.62
CA LYS A 60 6.27 13.04 8.24
C LYS A 60 5.12 13.75 7.53
N ALA A 61 5.04 13.63 6.20
CA ALA A 61 3.91 14.13 5.42
C ALA A 61 2.61 13.37 5.74
N MET A 62 2.65 12.03 5.85
CA MET A 62 1.49 11.21 6.28
C MET A 62 0.95 11.66 7.64
N ALA A 63 1.84 11.95 8.60
CA ALA A 63 1.46 12.50 9.90
C ALA A 63 0.85 13.91 9.79
N ALA A 64 1.52 14.81 9.06
CA ALA A 64 1.11 16.21 8.92
C ALA A 64 -0.25 16.39 8.23
N PHE A 65 -0.58 15.55 7.24
CA PHE A 65 -1.84 15.63 6.51
C PHE A 65 -3.04 14.98 7.24
N GLY A 66 -2.85 14.49 8.47
CA GLY A 66 -3.94 14.00 9.32
C GLY A 66 -4.49 12.62 8.95
N THR A 67 -3.81 11.89 8.06
CA THR A 67 -4.18 10.53 7.64
C THR A 67 -4.08 9.42 8.71
N PRO A 68 -3.39 9.55 9.85
CA PRO A 68 -3.37 8.48 10.86
C PRO A 68 -4.56 8.48 11.83
N ARG A 69 -5.50 9.42 11.69
CA ARG A 69 -6.53 9.68 12.71
C ARG A 69 -7.59 8.59 12.85
N ASP A 70 -7.70 7.69 11.87
CA ASP A 70 -8.42 6.42 12.01
C ASP A 70 -7.49 5.27 11.59
N SER A 71 -7.27 4.32 12.50
CA SER A 71 -6.35 3.18 12.32
C SER A 71 -6.67 2.27 11.14
N ASP A 72 -7.88 2.44 10.59
CA ASP A 72 -8.48 1.60 9.56
C ASP A 72 -8.37 2.26 8.16
N GLN A 73 -8.09 3.57 8.10
CA GLN A 73 -7.93 4.33 6.84
C GLN A 73 -6.47 4.50 6.41
N SER A 74 -5.52 3.96 7.18
CA SER A 74 -4.07 4.07 6.95
C SER A 74 -3.42 2.83 6.32
N GLY A 75 -4.21 1.83 5.89
CA GLY A 75 -3.71 0.54 5.42
C GLY A 75 -2.64 0.67 4.32
N VAL A 76 -2.91 1.46 3.28
CA VAL A 76 -1.96 1.69 2.18
C VAL A 76 -0.66 2.32 2.66
N TYR A 77 -0.73 3.31 3.56
CA TYR A 77 0.48 3.95 4.09
C TYR A 77 1.31 2.98 4.92
N VAL A 78 0.69 2.26 5.85
CA VAL A 78 1.37 1.25 6.67
C VAL A 78 2.01 0.18 5.80
N GLY A 79 1.26 -0.33 4.82
CA GLY A 79 1.74 -1.32 3.85
C GLY A 79 2.91 -0.82 3.03
N PHE A 80 2.85 0.42 2.56
CA PHE A 80 3.92 1.05 1.78
C PHE A 80 5.19 1.21 2.62
N VAL A 81 5.09 1.77 3.83
CA VAL A 81 6.24 1.88 4.73
C VAL A 81 6.82 0.51 5.06
N ALA A 82 5.98 -0.48 5.36
CA ALA A 82 6.40 -1.86 5.60
C ALA A 82 7.16 -2.44 4.40
N GLY A 83 6.64 -2.27 3.19
CA GLY A 83 7.27 -2.75 1.97
C GLY A 83 8.61 -2.09 1.67
N VAL A 84 8.73 -0.76 1.87
CA VAL A 84 10.02 -0.07 1.68
C VAL A 84 11.04 -0.55 2.71
N LEU A 85 10.66 -0.74 3.98
CA LEU A 85 11.55 -1.29 5.00
C LEU A 85 11.97 -2.73 4.66
N GLY A 86 11.03 -3.58 4.27
CA GLY A 86 11.27 -4.98 3.92
C GLY A 86 12.19 -5.16 2.70
N ALA A 87 12.03 -4.30 1.69
CA ALA A 87 12.88 -4.31 0.50
C ALA A 87 14.27 -3.71 0.72
N ASN A 88 14.52 -3.05 1.85
CA ASN A 88 15.78 -2.35 2.15
C ASN A 88 16.29 -2.67 3.57
N PRO A 89 16.61 -3.96 3.88
CA PRO A 89 16.93 -4.39 5.24
C PRO A 89 18.15 -3.67 5.84
N ASP A 90 19.19 -3.41 5.04
CA ASP A 90 20.41 -2.74 5.48
C ASP A 90 20.19 -1.27 5.86
N MET A 91 19.16 -0.63 5.29
CA MET A 91 18.82 0.77 5.53
C MET A 91 17.70 0.94 6.56
N ALA A 92 16.95 -0.12 6.89
CA ALA A 92 15.72 -0.03 7.65
C ALA A 92 15.87 0.75 8.98
N SER A 93 16.90 0.46 9.76
CA SER A 93 17.16 1.16 11.03
C SER A 93 17.50 2.65 10.84
N ASP A 94 18.26 3.00 9.81
CA ASP A 94 18.58 4.41 9.49
C ASP A 94 17.33 5.17 9.02
N LEU A 95 16.51 4.54 8.17
CA LEU A 95 15.23 5.09 7.72
C LEU A 95 14.30 5.35 8.91
N ILE A 96 14.09 4.36 9.78
CA ILE A 96 13.22 4.51 10.96
C ILE A 96 13.77 5.60 11.89
N THR A 97 15.07 5.66 12.11
CA THR A 97 15.70 6.70 12.94
C THR A 97 15.36 8.10 12.45
N LYS A 98 15.37 8.32 11.13
CA LYS A 98 15.10 9.61 10.49
C LYS A 98 13.62 10.00 10.45
N MET A 99 12.71 9.05 10.67
CA MET A 99 11.27 9.32 10.77
C MET A 99 10.94 10.13 12.02
N PHE A 100 11.73 10.01 13.08
CA PHE A 100 11.53 10.77 14.33
C PHE A 100 12.04 12.23 14.24
N PRO A 101 11.51 13.13 15.09
CA PRO A 101 10.38 12.92 16.00
C PRO A 101 9.04 12.80 15.27
N LEU A 102 8.09 12.06 15.85
CA LEU A 102 6.71 11.93 15.40
C LEU A 102 5.76 12.08 16.60
N PRO A 103 4.58 12.70 16.43
CA PRO A 103 3.55 12.74 17.46
C PRO A 103 3.21 11.33 17.95
N PRO A 104 2.96 11.12 19.26
CA PRO A 104 2.66 9.80 19.80
C PRO A 104 1.56 9.04 19.06
N GLU A 105 0.48 9.71 18.65
CA GLU A 105 -0.62 9.23 17.80
C GLU A 105 -0.11 8.54 16.52
N ASP A 106 0.82 9.15 15.83
CA ASP A 106 1.28 8.72 14.51
C ASP A 106 2.33 7.60 14.59
N GLN A 107 2.94 7.39 15.76
CA GLN A 107 3.93 6.33 15.97
C GLN A 107 3.35 4.91 15.79
N VAL A 108 2.02 4.75 15.85
CA VAL A 108 1.35 3.47 15.55
C VAL A 108 1.69 2.98 14.14
N LEU A 109 1.84 3.91 13.18
CA LEU A 109 2.24 3.60 11.81
C LEU A 109 3.61 2.91 11.79
N ILE A 110 4.58 3.44 12.53
CA ILE A 110 5.94 2.88 12.61
C ILE A 110 5.91 1.48 13.22
N VAL A 111 5.17 1.30 14.32
CA VAL A 111 5.07 0.00 15.00
C VAL A 111 4.46 -1.05 14.06
N LYS A 112 3.34 -0.74 13.41
CA LYS A 112 2.72 -1.66 12.43
C LYS A 112 3.64 -1.91 11.24
N ALA A 113 4.27 -0.88 10.68
CA ALA A 113 5.15 -1.01 9.52
C ALA A 113 6.36 -1.93 9.80
N ILE A 114 6.98 -1.84 10.98
CA ILE A 114 8.07 -2.75 11.36
C ILE A 114 7.54 -4.19 11.46
N ALA A 115 6.43 -4.43 12.17
CA ALA A 115 5.85 -5.78 12.31
C ALA A 115 5.46 -6.40 10.96
N TYR A 116 5.03 -5.56 10.01
CA TYR A 116 4.53 -6.00 8.70
C TYR A 116 5.61 -6.03 7.61
N SER A 117 6.81 -5.54 7.91
CA SER A 117 7.88 -5.35 6.92
C SER A 117 8.42 -6.64 6.32
N GLY A 118 8.36 -7.76 7.04
CA GLY A 118 9.05 -9.00 6.65
C GLY A 118 10.56 -8.97 6.89
N LEU A 119 11.08 -7.98 7.63
CA LEU A 119 12.49 -7.95 8.03
C LEU A 119 12.86 -9.23 8.83
N PRO A 120 13.99 -9.92 8.54
CA PRO A 120 14.37 -11.16 9.22
C PRO A 120 14.48 -11.06 10.74
N ARG A 121 14.80 -9.86 11.27
CA ARG A 121 14.93 -9.58 12.71
C ARG A 121 14.02 -8.43 13.15
N TRP A 122 12.82 -8.34 12.58
CA TRP A 122 11.89 -7.22 12.85
C TRP A 122 11.60 -6.99 14.34
N ARG A 123 11.57 -8.05 15.16
CA ARG A 123 11.39 -7.92 16.62
C ARG A 123 12.55 -7.16 17.26
N ASN A 124 13.79 -7.49 16.91
CA ASN A 124 14.97 -6.77 17.38
C ASN A 124 14.98 -5.33 16.90
N THR A 125 14.60 -5.09 15.64
CA THR A 125 14.41 -3.73 15.10
C THR A 125 13.37 -2.96 15.91
N MET A 126 12.21 -3.56 16.19
CA MET A 126 11.14 -2.92 16.96
C MET A 126 11.59 -2.57 18.39
N THR A 127 12.27 -3.50 19.07
CA THR A 127 12.78 -3.27 20.44
C THR A 127 13.81 -2.15 20.48
N ALA A 128 14.65 -1.99 19.46
CA ALA A 128 15.66 -0.92 19.39
C ALA A 128 15.04 0.50 19.38
N PHE A 129 13.76 0.63 19.03
CA PHE A 129 13.05 1.92 18.99
C PHE A 129 12.04 2.13 20.12
N VAL A 130 11.92 1.20 21.08
CA VAL A 130 10.96 1.31 22.22
C VAL A 130 11.11 2.62 22.99
N GLU A 131 12.34 3.00 23.32
CA GLU A 131 12.61 4.23 24.09
C GLU A 131 12.27 5.51 23.32
N ARG A 132 12.13 5.45 21.98
CA ARG A 132 11.66 6.57 21.16
C ARG A 132 10.13 6.64 21.05
N MET A 133 9.43 5.58 21.48
CA MET A 133 7.98 5.45 21.41
C MET A 133 7.38 4.99 22.76
N PRO A 134 7.65 5.69 23.88
CA PRO A 134 7.22 5.24 25.20
C PRO A 134 5.69 5.07 25.32
N ALA A 135 4.92 5.94 24.66
CA ALA A 135 3.45 5.87 24.60
C ALA A 135 2.94 4.62 23.84
N ARG A 136 3.80 3.91 23.09
CA ARG A 136 3.46 2.72 22.30
C ARG A 136 4.02 1.42 22.88
N ARG A 137 4.63 1.46 24.07
CA ARG A 137 5.21 0.28 24.73
C ARG A 137 4.22 -0.89 24.81
N VAL A 138 2.98 -0.66 25.23
CA VAL A 138 1.95 -1.70 25.32
C VAL A 138 1.67 -2.36 23.94
N LEU A 139 1.62 -1.57 22.87
CA LEU A 139 1.40 -2.11 21.52
C LEU A 139 2.63 -2.88 21.02
N ILE A 140 3.83 -2.36 21.30
CA ILE A 140 5.09 -3.01 20.96
C ILE A 140 5.19 -4.36 21.69
N ASP A 141 4.91 -4.41 22.99
CA ASP A 141 4.95 -5.64 23.79
C ASP A 141 3.95 -6.69 23.26
N LYS A 142 2.76 -6.27 22.80
CA LYS A 142 1.81 -7.19 22.14
C LYS A 142 2.38 -7.81 20.86
N TYR A 143 3.13 -7.07 20.06
CA TYR A 143 3.81 -7.63 18.89
C TYR A 143 4.99 -8.50 19.29
N VAL A 144 5.88 -8.01 20.15
CA VAL A 144 7.16 -8.65 20.48
C VAL A 144 6.98 -9.89 21.36
N PHE A 145 6.02 -9.89 22.29
CA PHE A 145 5.81 -10.96 23.28
C PHE A 145 4.40 -11.54 23.26
N GLY A 146 3.39 -10.78 22.83
CA GLY A 146 1.97 -11.16 22.93
C GLY A 146 1.37 -11.89 21.72
N ASN A 147 2.20 -12.46 20.84
CA ASN A 147 1.77 -13.19 19.62
C ASN A 147 0.80 -12.42 18.71
N LYS A 148 0.83 -11.08 18.73
CA LYS A 148 0.01 -10.30 17.81
C LYS A 148 0.42 -10.59 16.36
N PRO A 149 -0.54 -10.85 15.43
CA PRO A 149 -0.22 -11.31 14.09
C PRO A 149 0.48 -10.25 13.24
N THR A 150 1.42 -10.70 12.43
CA THR A 150 2.06 -9.98 11.34
C THR A 150 1.17 -9.94 10.10
N LEU A 151 1.52 -9.12 9.10
CA LEU A 151 0.70 -8.95 7.89
C LEU A 151 0.36 -10.27 7.21
N THR A 152 1.28 -11.23 7.18
CA THR A 152 1.08 -12.51 6.52
C THR A 152 0.12 -13.45 7.28
N GLU A 153 -0.09 -13.20 8.57
CA GLU A 153 -0.90 -14.04 9.46
C GLU A 153 -2.34 -13.54 9.59
N ILE A 154 -2.61 -12.28 9.23
CA ILE A 154 -3.95 -11.69 9.33
C ILE A 154 -4.82 -12.19 8.18
N SER A 155 -5.95 -12.82 8.52
CA SER A 155 -6.98 -13.18 7.54
C SER A 155 -7.79 -11.95 7.16
N VAL A 156 -8.11 -11.83 5.87
CA VAL A 156 -8.98 -10.75 5.40
C VAL A 156 -10.43 -10.86 5.90
N LYS A 157 -10.84 -12.06 6.33
CA LYS A 157 -12.15 -12.27 6.98
C LYS A 157 -12.22 -11.62 8.36
N ASP A 158 -11.06 -11.40 8.99
CA ASP A 158 -10.94 -10.79 10.31
C ASP A 158 -10.66 -9.28 10.22
N ASP A 159 -9.99 -8.84 9.14
CA ASP A 159 -9.61 -7.44 8.94
C ASP A 159 -9.54 -7.10 7.43
N ALA A 160 -10.51 -6.31 6.94
CA ALA A 160 -10.56 -5.89 5.54
C ALA A 160 -9.42 -4.94 5.15
N SER A 161 -8.77 -4.26 6.11
CA SER A 161 -7.62 -3.39 5.84
C SER A 161 -6.41 -4.14 5.28
N VAL A 162 -6.40 -5.48 5.39
CA VAL A 162 -5.41 -6.35 4.75
C VAL A 162 -5.33 -6.10 3.24
N ILE A 163 -6.43 -5.74 2.57
CA ILE A 163 -6.40 -5.40 1.14
C ILE A 163 -5.50 -4.17 0.91
N ASP A 164 -5.75 -3.08 1.64
CA ASP A 164 -5.00 -1.83 1.52
C ASP A 164 -3.55 -1.97 1.96
N LEU A 165 -3.30 -2.73 3.03
CA LEU A 165 -1.95 -3.08 3.48
C LEU A 165 -1.15 -3.79 2.37
N ASN A 166 -1.77 -4.73 1.67
CA ASN A 166 -1.12 -5.43 0.56
C ASN A 166 -0.96 -4.56 -0.68
N TRP A 167 -1.89 -3.62 -0.95
CA TRP A 167 -1.70 -2.62 -2.01
C TRP A 167 -0.51 -1.71 -1.73
N GLY A 168 -0.43 -1.17 -0.52
CA GLY A 168 0.72 -0.37 -0.09
C GLY A 168 2.03 -1.15 -0.24
N TYR A 169 2.06 -2.39 0.24
CA TYR A 169 3.24 -3.25 0.15
C TYR A 169 3.63 -3.53 -1.31
N PHE A 170 2.65 -3.80 -2.18
CA PHE A 170 2.86 -3.94 -3.62
C PHE A 170 3.40 -2.65 -4.25
N PHE A 171 2.85 -1.47 -3.91
CA PHE A 171 3.34 -0.19 -4.42
C PHE A 171 4.79 0.10 -3.99
N ALA A 172 5.23 -0.41 -2.85
CA ALA A 172 6.61 -0.28 -2.43
C ALA A 172 7.57 -1.28 -3.09
N THR A 173 7.11 -2.49 -3.40
CA THR A 173 8.00 -3.63 -3.72
C THR A 173 7.84 -4.21 -5.12
N GLY A 174 6.63 -4.15 -5.69
CA GLY A 174 6.28 -4.84 -6.93
C GLY A 174 6.18 -6.37 -6.79
N TRP A 175 6.24 -6.90 -5.56
CA TRP A 175 6.23 -8.35 -5.35
C TRP A 175 4.86 -8.98 -5.63
N GLU A 176 4.88 -10.22 -6.12
CA GLU A 176 3.68 -10.99 -6.44
C GLU A 176 2.91 -11.42 -5.18
N ALA A 177 3.60 -11.64 -4.06
CA ALA A 177 3.00 -12.17 -2.83
C ALA A 177 1.87 -11.28 -2.25
N PRO A 178 2.03 -9.94 -2.11
CA PRO A 178 0.92 -9.07 -1.73
C PRO A 178 -0.28 -9.14 -2.69
N VAL A 179 -0.02 -9.21 -4.00
CA VAL A 179 -1.09 -9.32 -5.01
C VAL A 179 -1.84 -10.64 -4.88
N ARG A 180 -1.14 -11.76 -4.65
CA ARG A 180 -1.79 -13.06 -4.39
C ARG A 180 -2.71 -13.03 -3.18
N ARG A 181 -2.37 -12.27 -2.13
CA ARG A 181 -3.25 -12.09 -0.97
C ARG A 181 -4.53 -11.31 -1.31
N ILE A 182 -4.43 -10.29 -2.16
CA ILE A 182 -5.61 -9.55 -2.68
C ILE A 182 -6.40 -10.38 -3.70
N VAL A 183 -5.75 -11.29 -4.43
CA VAL A 183 -6.46 -12.23 -5.29
C VAL A 183 -7.22 -13.28 -4.46
N ALA A 184 -6.63 -13.75 -3.35
CA ALA A 184 -7.29 -14.71 -2.48
C ALA A 184 -8.61 -14.18 -1.88
N THR A 185 -8.73 -12.86 -1.65
CA THR A 185 -9.99 -12.22 -1.23
C THR A 185 -11.14 -12.39 -2.22
N LEU A 186 -10.87 -12.71 -3.49
CA LEU A 186 -11.92 -12.90 -4.49
C LEU A 186 -12.81 -14.11 -4.20
N GLU A 187 -12.39 -15.04 -3.33
CA GLU A 187 -13.29 -16.10 -2.84
C GLU A 187 -14.54 -15.53 -2.16
N LEU A 188 -14.45 -14.33 -1.59
CA LEU A 188 -15.55 -13.65 -0.92
C LEU A 188 -16.50 -12.95 -1.89
N ALA A 189 -16.14 -12.82 -3.16
CA ALA A 189 -16.98 -12.15 -4.16
C ALA A 189 -18.27 -12.94 -4.49
N GLU A 190 -18.33 -14.21 -4.08
CA GLU A 190 -19.51 -15.07 -4.20
C GLU A 190 -20.14 -15.41 -2.84
N GLU A 191 -19.82 -14.66 -1.77
CA GLU A 191 -20.40 -14.84 -0.44
C GLU A 191 -21.92 -14.63 -0.44
N LYS A 192 -22.65 -15.50 0.28
CA LYS A 192 -24.13 -15.57 0.26
C LYS A 192 -24.77 -15.39 1.63
N ASP A 193 -23.98 -15.29 2.69
CA ASP A 193 -24.48 -15.25 4.07
C ASP A 193 -24.04 -14.00 4.82
N LYS A 194 -23.05 -13.25 4.32
CA LYS A 194 -22.48 -12.09 5.02
C LYS A 194 -22.22 -10.93 4.08
N VAL A 195 -23.02 -9.86 4.21
CA VAL A 195 -22.93 -8.65 3.38
C VAL A 195 -21.54 -7.99 3.48
N ASP A 196 -20.95 -7.96 4.67
CA ASP A 196 -19.62 -7.33 4.87
C ASP A 196 -18.50 -8.09 4.15
N LEU A 197 -18.54 -9.43 4.16
CA LEU A 197 -17.57 -10.25 3.43
C LEU A 197 -17.80 -10.17 1.92
N LEU A 198 -19.06 -10.22 1.46
CA LEU A 198 -19.40 -10.00 0.05
C LEU A 198 -18.87 -8.64 -0.45
N THR A 199 -19.07 -7.59 0.35
CA THR A 199 -18.57 -6.25 0.02
C THR A 199 -17.05 -6.21 -0.02
N THR A 200 -16.38 -6.91 0.88
CA THR A 200 -14.91 -7.05 0.88
C THR A 200 -14.41 -7.72 -0.40
N GLY A 201 -15.06 -8.81 -0.83
CA GLY A 201 -14.74 -9.48 -2.10
C GLY A 201 -14.97 -8.60 -3.32
N ALA A 202 -16.08 -7.86 -3.36
CA ALA A 202 -16.39 -6.90 -4.41
C ALA A 202 -15.36 -5.75 -4.48
N MET A 203 -14.90 -5.26 -3.33
CA MET A 203 -13.84 -4.25 -3.23
C MET A 203 -12.51 -4.77 -3.76
N ALA A 204 -12.11 -6.00 -3.41
CA ALA A 204 -10.92 -6.62 -3.96
C ALA A 204 -11.00 -6.70 -5.50
N LYS A 205 -12.15 -7.14 -6.03
CA LYS A 205 -12.41 -7.22 -7.47
C LYS A 205 -12.26 -5.86 -8.17
N TRP A 206 -12.91 -4.83 -7.65
CA TRP A 206 -12.84 -3.47 -8.19
C TRP A 206 -11.42 -2.90 -8.16
N THR A 207 -10.74 -2.99 -7.01
CA THR A 207 -9.41 -2.39 -6.85
C THR A 207 -8.36 -3.11 -7.70
N LEU A 208 -8.44 -4.43 -7.84
CA LEU A 208 -7.58 -5.17 -8.77
C LEU A 208 -7.79 -4.72 -10.22
N ALA A 209 -9.04 -4.63 -10.68
CA ALA A 209 -9.34 -4.25 -12.05
C ALA A 209 -8.91 -2.80 -12.35
N GLN A 210 -9.20 -1.87 -11.43
CA GLN A 210 -8.80 -0.47 -11.57
C GLN A 210 -7.28 -0.28 -11.65
N ASN A 211 -6.52 -1.00 -10.82
CA ASN A 211 -5.05 -0.92 -10.84
C ASN A 211 -4.47 -1.61 -12.07
N ALA A 212 -4.99 -2.79 -12.45
CA ALA A 212 -4.52 -3.54 -13.62
C ALA A 212 -4.79 -2.81 -14.94
N ALA A 213 -5.91 -2.09 -15.06
CA ALA A 213 -6.24 -1.30 -16.25
C ALA A 213 -5.21 -0.19 -16.57
N ARG A 214 -4.39 0.20 -15.58
CA ARG A 214 -3.37 1.25 -15.69
C ARG A 214 -1.94 0.72 -15.52
N ASN A 215 -1.79 -0.60 -15.31
CA ASN A 215 -0.52 -1.23 -14.99
C ASN A 215 -0.40 -2.57 -15.73
N GLU A 216 0.29 -2.56 -16.86
CA GLU A 216 0.47 -3.73 -17.71
C GLU A 216 1.19 -4.88 -16.99
N ASP A 217 2.23 -4.58 -16.20
CA ASP A 217 2.95 -5.58 -15.41
C ASP A 217 2.01 -6.29 -14.42
N LEU A 218 1.13 -5.54 -13.76
CA LEU A 218 0.13 -6.08 -12.86
C LEU A 218 -0.89 -6.93 -13.63
N LEU A 219 -1.37 -6.48 -14.79
CA LEU A 219 -2.30 -7.26 -15.61
C LEU A 219 -1.69 -8.60 -16.03
N VAL A 220 -0.43 -8.61 -16.49
CA VAL A 220 0.31 -9.84 -16.81
C VAL A 220 0.46 -10.73 -15.58
N MET A 221 0.76 -10.15 -14.42
CA MET A 221 0.84 -10.87 -13.15
C MET A 221 -0.51 -11.52 -12.78
N LEU A 222 -1.64 -10.81 -12.94
CA LEU A 222 -2.96 -11.37 -12.67
C LEU A 222 -3.30 -12.53 -13.60
N LYS A 223 -2.96 -12.44 -14.89
CA LYS A 223 -3.12 -13.55 -15.85
C LYS A 223 -2.30 -14.78 -15.43
N LYS A 224 -1.06 -14.57 -15.00
CA LYS A 224 -0.21 -15.65 -14.46
C LYS A 224 -0.84 -16.30 -13.22
N ILE A 225 -1.28 -15.50 -12.25
CA ILE A 225 -1.97 -16.00 -11.05
C ILE A 225 -3.26 -16.75 -11.41
N SER A 226 -4.02 -16.30 -12.41
CA SER A 226 -5.25 -16.98 -12.84
C SER A 226 -5.02 -18.40 -13.36
N SER A 227 -3.86 -18.64 -13.98
CA SER A 227 -3.51 -19.96 -14.52
C SER A 227 -3.38 -21.04 -13.44
N ASP A 228 -2.90 -20.68 -12.24
CA ASP A 228 -2.65 -21.61 -11.13
C ASP A 228 -3.67 -21.50 -9.98
N ALA A 229 -4.64 -20.57 -10.06
CA ALA A 229 -5.64 -20.33 -9.01
C ALA A 229 -6.65 -21.48 -8.83
N ASP A 230 -7.21 -21.61 -7.63
CA ASP A 230 -8.38 -22.46 -7.38
C ASP A 230 -9.58 -21.98 -8.22
N PRO A 231 -10.46 -22.89 -8.72
CA PRO A 231 -11.65 -22.50 -9.48
C PRO A 231 -12.51 -21.39 -8.84
N LYS A 232 -12.66 -21.39 -7.51
CA LYS A 232 -13.44 -20.38 -6.77
C LYS A 232 -12.87 -18.96 -6.88
N VAL A 233 -11.55 -18.85 -7.08
CA VAL A 233 -10.85 -17.59 -7.26
C VAL A 233 -10.67 -17.28 -8.74
N ARG A 234 -10.46 -18.31 -9.58
CA ARG A 234 -10.20 -18.15 -11.01
C ARG A 234 -11.33 -17.43 -11.74
N LYS A 235 -12.59 -17.78 -11.46
CA LYS A 235 -13.74 -17.12 -12.11
C LYS A 235 -13.81 -15.61 -11.81
N PRO A 236 -13.88 -15.17 -10.54
CA PRO A 236 -13.90 -13.74 -10.24
C PRO A 236 -12.63 -13.02 -10.68
N LEU A 237 -11.48 -13.70 -10.71
CA LEU A 237 -10.23 -13.13 -11.25
C LEU A 237 -10.28 -12.96 -12.78
N GLY A 238 -10.92 -13.88 -13.51
CA GLY A 238 -11.18 -13.71 -14.94
C GLY A 238 -11.99 -12.45 -15.21
N GLU A 239 -13.06 -12.22 -14.44
CA GLU A 239 -13.89 -11.01 -14.56
C GLU A 239 -13.10 -9.72 -14.25
N VAL A 240 -12.12 -9.78 -13.34
CA VAL A 240 -11.18 -8.68 -13.07
C VAL A 240 -10.29 -8.40 -14.28
N ILE A 241 -9.70 -9.45 -14.85
CA ILE A 241 -8.79 -9.36 -16.00
C ILE A 241 -9.57 -8.79 -17.20
N ASP A 242 -10.73 -9.35 -17.50
CA ASP A 242 -11.58 -8.90 -18.61
C ASP A 242 -11.93 -7.42 -18.46
N ALA A 243 -12.39 -6.99 -17.28
CA ALA A 243 -12.74 -5.59 -17.04
C ALA A 243 -11.53 -4.65 -17.11
N ALA A 244 -10.34 -5.11 -16.74
CA ALA A 244 -9.11 -4.33 -16.87
C ALA A 244 -8.68 -4.17 -18.33
N GLU A 245 -8.82 -5.22 -19.15
CA GLU A 245 -8.49 -5.22 -20.57
C GLU A 245 -9.46 -4.39 -21.41
N THR A 246 -10.76 -4.54 -21.14
CA THR A 246 -11.81 -3.80 -21.88
C THR A 246 -12.03 -2.40 -21.33
N GLN A 247 -11.42 -2.06 -20.19
CA GLN A 247 -11.66 -0.85 -19.42
C GLN A 247 -13.14 -0.66 -19.00
N GLU A 248 -13.93 -1.74 -19.00
CA GLU A 248 -15.35 -1.73 -18.61
C GLU A 248 -15.54 -1.88 -17.10
N LEU A 249 -14.82 -1.09 -16.31
CA LEU A 249 -14.90 -1.15 -14.84
C LEU A 249 -16.33 -0.92 -14.33
N GLY A 250 -17.13 -0.12 -15.04
CA GLY A 250 -18.51 0.18 -14.69
C GLY A 250 -19.43 -1.05 -14.61
N LYS A 251 -19.11 -2.14 -15.33
CA LYS A 251 -19.85 -3.41 -15.24
C LYS A 251 -19.61 -4.09 -13.90
N LEU A 252 -18.35 -4.21 -13.46
CA LEU A 252 -18.00 -4.77 -12.16
C LEU A 252 -18.73 -4.09 -11.00
N ARG A 253 -18.85 -2.77 -11.06
CA ARG A 253 -19.62 -2.00 -10.08
C ARG A 253 -21.09 -2.40 -10.06
N LYS A 254 -21.74 -2.43 -11.24
CA LYS A 254 -23.18 -2.75 -11.34
C LYS A 254 -23.45 -4.15 -10.79
N ASP A 255 -22.62 -5.11 -11.15
CA ASP A 255 -22.73 -6.49 -10.69
C ASP A 255 -22.58 -6.57 -9.16
N ALA A 256 -21.58 -5.89 -8.59
CA ALA A 256 -21.38 -5.83 -7.14
C ALA A 256 -22.59 -5.25 -6.39
N LEU A 257 -23.14 -4.13 -6.86
CA LEU A 257 -24.33 -3.52 -6.26
C LEU A 257 -25.54 -4.46 -6.34
N ALA A 258 -25.74 -5.11 -7.49
CA ALA A 258 -26.83 -6.07 -7.68
C ALA A 258 -26.70 -7.28 -6.73
N SER A 259 -25.50 -7.83 -6.56
CA SER A 259 -25.27 -8.95 -5.61
C SER A 259 -25.52 -8.55 -4.16
N ILE A 260 -25.13 -7.33 -3.77
CA ILE A 260 -25.41 -6.81 -2.42
C ILE A 260 -26.91 -6.64 -2.21
N ASP A 261 -27.63 -6.07 -3.18
CA ASP A 261 -29.08 -5.88 -3.09
C ASP A 261 -29.85 -7.20 -3.09
N GLU A 262 -29.41 -8.19 -3.87
CA GLU A 262 -29.97 -9.54 -3.83
C GLU A 262 -29.77 -10.19 -2.45
N LEU A 263 -28.57 -10.10 -1.88
CA LEU A 263 -28.28 -10.65 -0.56
C LEU A 263 -29.12 -9.99 0.54
N LYS A 264 -29.35 -8.68 0.45
CA LYS A 264 -30.22 -7.95 1.38
C LYS A 264 -31.69 -8.34 1.27
N THR A 265 -32.16 -8.68 0.07
CA THR A 265 -33.59 -8.97 -0.17
C THR A 265 -33.93 -10.43 0.06
N LYS A 266 -33.04 -11.35 -0.35
CA LYS A 266 -33.26 -12.80 -0.33
C LYS A 266 -32.43 -13.54 0.73
N GLY A 267 -31.50 -12.86 1.40
CA GLY A 267 -30.66 -13.46 2.42
C GLY A 267 -31.40 -13.78 3.74
N PRO A 268 -30.68 -14.39 4.70
CA PRO A 268 -31.19 -14.67 6.04
C PRO A 268 -31.85 -13.45 6.70
N GLU A 269 -32.86 -13.69 7.56
CA GLU A 269 -33.64 -12.64 8.23
C GLU A 269 -32.76 -11.64 9.02
N SER A 270 -31.66 -12.12 9.61
CA SER A 270 -30.67 -11.29 10.30
C SER A 270 -29.98 -10.28 9.39
N LEU A 271 -29.80 -10.58 8.10
CA LEU A 271 -29.24 -9.67 7.09
C LEU A 271 -30.29 -8.71 6.54
N ARG A 272 -31.54 -9.16 6.42
CA ARG A 272 -32.67 -8.32 5.98
C ARG A 272 -32.97 -7.19 6.97
N ASN A 273 -32.74 -7.44 8.25
CA ASN A 273 -32.94 -6.48 9.35
C ASN A 273 -31.64 -5.74 9.76
N TYR A 274 -30.55 -5.87 9.00
CA TYR A 274 -29.27 -5.24 9.30
C TYR A 274 -29.35 -3.72 9.17
N ASN A 275 -29.14 -2.99 10.28
CA ASN A 275 -29.27 -1.53 10.31
C ASN A 275 -28.00 -0.83 9.75
N TRP A 276 -27.92 -0.84 8.42
CA TRP A 276 -26.76 -0.38 7.64
C TRP A 276 -26.34 1.06 7.98
N TRP A 277 -27.25 2.01 8.15
CA TRP A 277 -26.87 3.41 8.38
C TRP A 277 -26.24 3.68 9.76
N GLY A 278 -26.51 2.83 10.76
CA GLY A 278 -25.98 2.98 12.12
C GLY A 278 -24.68 2.22 12.38
N GLN A 279 -24.41 1.14 11.63
CA GLN A 279 -23.22 0.28 11.82
C GLN A 279 -22.26 0.24 10.62
N ALA A 280 -22.70 0.64 9.42
CA ALA A 280 -21.89 0.59 8.20
C ALA A 280 -21.04 1.84 7.98
N GLY A 281 -20.43 2.39 9.04
CA GLY A 281 -19.39 3.40 8.89
C GLY A 281 -18.33 2.93 7.89
N GLN A 282 -17.90 1.67 7.96
CA GLN A 282 -16.84 1.09 7.12
C GLN A 282 -17.31 0.64 5.72
N THR A 283 -18.50 0.06 5.61
CA THR A 283 -19.02 -0.53 4.35
C THR A 283 -19.63 0.53 3.41
N VAL A 284 -20.09 1.66 3.95
CA VAL A 284 -20.56 2.82 3.19
C VAL A 284 -19.39 3.56 2.51
N PHE A 285 -18.18 3.55 3.08
CA PHE A 285 -16.99 4.15 2.46
C PHE A 285 -16.54 3.41 1.20
N ALA A 286 -16.60 2.08 1.21
CA ALA A 286 -16.30 1.21 0.07
C ALA A 286 -17.20 1.50 -1.13
N LEU A 287 -18.51 1.68 -0.89
CA LEU A 287 -19.46 2.07 -1.94
C LEU A 287 -19.42 3.57 -2.27
N GLY A 288 -18.98 4.44 -1.34
CA GLY A 288 -18.78 5.87 -1.59
C GLY A 288 -17.73 6.17 -2.66
N CYS A 289 -16.62 5.43 -2.67
CA CYS A 289 -15.62 5.48 -3.74
C CYS A 289 -16.17 5.00 -5.10
N VAL A 290 -17.13 4.07 -5.06
CA VAL A 290 -17.76 3.43 -6.22
C VAL A 290 -18.91 4.30 -6.78
N ALA A 291 -19.58 5.08 -5.92
CA ALA A 291 -20.63 6.05 -6.26
C ALA A 291 -20.06 7.41 -6.69
N ALA A 292 -18.96 7.90 -6.11
CA ALA A 292 -18.32 9.16 -6.51
C ALA A 292 -17.83 9.14 -7.98
N GLY A 293 -17.44 7.98 -8.49
CA GLY A 293 -17.13 7.78 -9.91
C GLY A 293 -18.33 7.95 -10.86
N VAL A 294 -19.58 7.96 -10.36
CA VAL A 294 -20.79 8.28 -11.15
C VAL A 294 -20.88 9.79 -11.44
N MET A 295 -20.39 10.65 -10.55
CA MET A 295 -20.62 12.10 -10.61
C MET A 295 -19.56 12.88 -11.40
N GLY A 296 -18.75 12.21 -12.22
CA GLY A 296 -17.81 12.89 -13.12
C GLY A 296 -16.65 13.63 -12.45
N GLN A 297 -16.38 13.40 -11.16
CA GLN A 297 -15.21 13.92 -10.44
C GLN A 297 -13.94 13.12 -10.79
N VAL A 298 -13.67 12.95 -12.09
CA VAL A 298 -12.49 12.26 -12.64
C VAL A 298 -11.30 13.23 -12.81
N GLU A 299 -11.45 14.50 -12.43
CA GLU A 299 -10.39 15.51 -12.61
C GLU A 299 -9.17 15.33 -11.70
N PHE A 300 -9.26 14.51 -10.65
CA PHE A 300 -8.11 14.21 -9.79
C PHE A 300 -7.86 12.71 -9.82
N GLY A 301 -6.75 12.30 -10.44
CA GLY A 301 -6.30 10.91 -10.61
C GLY A 301 -5.93 10.19 -9.31
N ILE A 302 -6.65 10.43 -8.23
CA ILE A 302 -6.51 9.79 -6.93
C ILE A 302 -7.22 8.43 -7.01
N PRO A 303 -6.49 7.30 -6.96
CA PRO A 303 -7.12 5.99 -7.00
C PRO A 303 -8.09 5.84 -5.83
N CYS A 304 -9.21 5.18 -6.05
CA CYS A 304 -10.22 4.83 -5.03
C CYS A 304 -9.63 4.02 -3.85
N VAL A 305 -8.39 3.58 -3.98
CA VAL A 305 -7.60 2.84 -2.99
C VAL A 305 -7.00 3.78 -1.92
N VAL A 306 -7.01 5.11 -2.10
CA VAL A 306 -6.28 5.99 -1.16
C VAL A 306 -6.97 7.29 -0.73
N GLY A 307 -8.30 7.37 -0.80
CA GLY A 307 -9.00 8.63 -0.52
C GLY A 307 -10.37 8.52 0.13
N GLY A 308 -10.45 8.03 1.38
CA GLY A 308 -11.67 8.12 2.20
C GLY A 308 -12.15 9.55 2.45
N ALA A 309 -11.30 10.57 2.24
CA ALA A 309 -11.66 11.97 2.42
C ALA A 309 -12.73 12.48 1.43
N ALA A 310 -12.76 11.97 0.19
CA ALA A 310 -13.81 12.31 -0.77
C ALA A 310 -15.15 11.62 -0.43
N SER A 311 -15.09 10.43 0.17
CA SER A 311 -16.26 9.64 0.54
C SER A 311 -17.04 10.25 1.72
N THR A 312 -16.36 10.87 2.71
CA THR A 312 -17.03 11.52 3.86
C THR A 312 -17.84 12.77 3.46
N ALA A 313 -17.36 13.54 2.48
CA ALA A 313 -18.06 14.73 1.98
C ALA A 313 -19.32 14.36 1.16
N ALA A 314 -19.24 13.31 0.33
CA ALA A 314 -20.39 12.78 -0.38
C ALA A 314 -21.46 12.21 0.57
N LEU A 315 -21.05 11.59 1.67
CA LEU A 315 -21.97 11.02 2.66
C LEU A 315 -22.69 12.08 3.51
N LYS A 316 -22.04 13.20 3.84
CA LYS A 316 -22.73 14.34 4.47
C LYS A 316 -23.80 14.97 3.57
N TYR A 317 -23.66 14.84 2.26
CA TYR A 317 -24.62 15.39 1.29
C TYR A 317 -25.75 14.40 0.91
N LEU A 318 -25.54 13.10 1.15
CA LEU A 318 -26.48 12.02 0.81
C LEU A 318 -27.17 11.41 2.03
N ALA A 319 -26.75 11.74 3.24
CA ALA A 319 -27.51 11.43 4.45
C ALA A 319 -28.86 12.19 4.40
N PRO A 320 -30.00 11.53 4.67
CA PRO A 320 -31.25 12.25 4.86
C PRO A 320 -31.04 13.30 5.96
N SER A 321 -31.46 14.53 5.71
CA SER A 321 -31.56 15.54 6.76
C SER A 321 -32.39 14.97 7.91
N GLN A 322 -31.87 15.03 9.13
CA GLN A 322 -32.71 14.84 10.32
C GLN A 322 -33.81 15.89 10.36
#